data_AF-A0A7V3FWN4-F1
#
_entry.id   AF-A0A7V3FWN4-F1
#
_cell.length_a   1.000
_cell.length_b   1.000
_cell.length_c   1.000
_cell.angle_alpha   90.00
_cell.angle_beta   90.00
_cell.angle_gamma   90.00
#
_symmetry.space_group_name_H-M   'P 1'
#
loop_
_entity.id
_entity.type
_entity.pdbx_description
1 polymer ?
#
loop_
_entity_poly.entity_id
_entity_poly.type
_entity_poly.pdbx_seq_one_letter_code
_entity_poly.pdbx_strand_id
1 'polypeptide(L)'
;LIYEFTEQEEKSVVDEEKAKWSTIEALAGSKPRIEQLAKSIINHFEMRQLIGNGKAMIVCMSRRICVELHNEIKKLKPEWYHKDDDKGLMKVVMTGSASDGKEYAEHTRNKEKRKELAKIFKDPKSDFKLVIVRDMWLTGFDVPCMNTLYIDKIIKHHNLMQTIARVNRVYKDKEAGLVIDFIGIADELRKAVTIYTQTAGKSDPLSYGDQAIAILKEKYEVVTDMLHKCNYKEYYKTTNSKKRVDIFFKIEEYILGLEDGKKRFVRNVQALMKALDLAITSDEAKAIREDAALFQSVSRSLMKTETEGGISRSLSDSVIKQLVSKAVEAEGEIDVFKHLNIQRPEISILSDKFLESFQNMEYKNLAFETLKKLLADEIRTRFKMNKIENKKFSKMLEEAILKYQNRSIDSAQIIAELIDLAKNIRTAQTRGEELGLSDEEIAFYDALADNDSARDILGDDVLKKIARELSEKVREKASIDWKLRESVRAELRVMIKRLLKKYGYPPDKTAMATDLVLEQAEVLSSKWTEDDEINPYTSSTESANWAVAEKKEKYSDKKQ
;
A
#
# COMPACT_ATOMS: atom_id res chain seq x y z
N LEU A 1 -58.42 11.36 40.88
CA LEU A 1 -58.41 12.80 40.51
C LEU A 1 -57.01 13.33 40.16
N ILE A 2 -56.09 13.66 41.08
CA ILE A 2 -54.76 14.20 40.67
C ILE A 2 -53.91 13.17 39.90
N TYR A 3 -53.94 11.89 40.31
CA TYR A 3 -53.19 10.80 39.64
C TYR A 3 -53.75 10.41 38.26
N GLU A 4 -55.06 10.57 38.04
CA GLU A 4 -55.70 10.28 36.74
C GLU A 4 -55.46 11.39 35.72
N PHE A 5 -55.35 12.64 36.17
CA PHE A 5 -55.02 13.78 35.31
C PHE A 5 -53.56 13.72 34.82
N THR A 6 -52.61 13.37 35.68
CA THR A 6 -51.20 13.21 35.28
C THR A 6 -51.00 12.03 34.33
N GLU A 7 -51.73 10.91 34.50
CA GLU A 7 -51.70 9.81 33.54
C GLU A 7 -52.36 10.16 32.20
N GLN A 8 -53.42 10.99 32.21
CA GLN A 8 -54.07 11.44 30.99
C GLN A 8 -53.21 12.45 30.20
N GLU A 9 -52.50 13.35 30.89
CA GLU A 9 -51.53 14.27 30.28
C GLU A 9 -50.28 13.54 29.76
N GLU A 10 -49.75 12.55 30.49
CA GLU A 10 -48.64 11.71 30.00
C GLU A 10 -49.08 10.86 28.80
N LYS A 11 -50.29 10.28 28.84
CA LYS A 11 -50.86 9.55 27.68
C LYS A 11 -51.10 10.47 26.49
N SER A 12 -51.58 11.70 26.69
CA SER A 12 -51.83 12.65 25.60
C SER A 12 -50.54 13.12 24.92
N VAL A 13 -49.47 13.37 25.68
CA VAL A 13 -48.15 13.74 25.14
C VAL A 13 -47.54 12.57 24.35
N VAL A 14 -47.62 11.35 24.90
CA VAL A 14 -47.11 10.14 24.23
C VAL A 14 -47.89 9.84 22.95
N ASP A 15 -49.20 10.06 22.93
CA ASP A 15 -50.04 9.81 21.76
C ASP A 15 -49.89 10.90 20.68
N GLU A 16 -49.67 12.16 21.06
CA GLU A 16 -49.25 13.21 20.12
C GLU A 16 -47.89 12.93 19.48
N GLU A 17 -46.90 12.48 20.26
CA GLU A 17 -45.58 12.12 19.73
C GLU A 17 -45.65 10.91 18.79
N LYS A 18 -46.47 9.91 19.11
CA LYS A 18 -46.74 8.77 18.21
C LYS A 18 -47.43 9.21 16.92
N ALA A 19 -48.40 10.11 16.98
CA ALA A 19 -49.12 10.62 15.81
C ALA A 19 -48.19 11.42 14.89
N LYS A 20 -47.35 12.30 15.47
CA LYS A 20 -46.29 13.04 14.75
C LYS A 20 -45.31 12.07 14.10
N TRP A 21 -44.86 11.04 14.84
CA TRP A 21 -43.93 10.03 14.33
C TRP A 21 -44.53 9.20 13.18
N SER A 22 -45.80 8.83 13.29
CA SER A 22 -46.53 8.09 12.25
C SER A 22 -46.67 8.91 10.96
N THR A 23 -46.91 10.21 11.07
CA THR A 23 -47.01 11.12 9.92
C THR A 23 -45.66 11.26 9.21
N ILE A 24 -44.57 11.43 9.98
CA ILE A 24 -43.22 11.51 9.40
C ILE A 24 -42.81 10.17 8.78
N GLU A 25 -43.13 9.05 9.41
CA GLU A 25 -42.88 7.72 8.83
C GLU A 25 -43.66 7.51 7.53
N ALA A 26 -44.90 7.98 7.44
CA ALA A 26 -45.71 7.88 6.22
C ALA A 26 -45.11 8.70 5.07
N LEU A 27 -44.59 9.90 5.37
CA LEU A 27 -43.91 10.75 4.38
C LEU A 27 -42.57 10.15 3.95
N ALA A 28 -41.74 9.70 4.89
CA ALA A 28 -40.45 9.09 4.64
C ALA A 28 -40.57 7.74 3.90
N GLY A 29 -41.58 6.96 4.23
CA GLY A 29 -41.90 5.67 3.62
C GLY A 29 -42.88 5.75 2.44
N SER A 30 -43.00 6.92 1.79
CA SER A 30 -43.80 7.06 0.58
C SER A 30 -43.13 6.34 -0.59
N LYS A 31 -43.93 5.60 -1.39
CA LYS A 31 -43.41 4.77 -2.47
C LYS A 31 -42.51 5.53 -3.47
N PRO A 32 -42.87 6.73 -3.97
CA PRO A 32 -42.00 7.48 -4.88
C PRO A 32 -40.65 7.87 -4.24
N ARG A 33 -40.64 8.19 -2.94
CA ARG A 33 -39.42 8.52 -2.20
C ARG A 33 -38.53 7.29 -2.03
N ILE A 34 -39.10 6.14 -1.67
CA ILE A 34 -38.33 4.89 -1.55
C ILE A 34 -37.71 4.49 -2.90
N GLU A 35 -38.44 4.65 -4.01
CA GLU A 35 -37.90 4.40 -5.36
C GLU A 35 -36.72 5.33 -5.69
N GLN A 36 -36.82 6.62 -5.36
CA GLN A 36 -35.72 7.58 -5.55
C GLN A 36 -34.54 7.30 -4.61
N LEU A 37 -34.81 6.95 -3.36
CA LEU A 37 -33.81 6.59 -2.35
C LEU A 37 -33.04 5.34 -2.79
N ALA A 38 -33.74 4.31 -3.23
CA ALA A 38 -33.14 3.08 -3.76
C ALA A 38 -32.21 3.37 -4.93
N LYS A 39 -32.68 4.14 -5.93
CA LYS A 39 -31.85 4.54 -7.09
C LYS A 39 -30.60 5.32 -6.68
N SER A 40 -30.77 6.27 -5.75
CA SER A 40 -29.66 7.12 -5.27
C SER A 40 -28.62 6.29 -4.52
N ILE A 41 -29.05 5.41 -3.62
CA ILE A 41 -28.19 4.50 -2.87
C ILE A 41 -27.47 3.53 -3.81
N ILE A 42 -28.17 2.92 -4.78
CA ILE A 42 -27.57 1.99 -5.74
C ILE A 42 -26.49 2.71 -6.54
N ASN A 43 -26.82 3.84 -7.16
CA ASN A 43 -25.88 4.59 -7.99
C ASN A 43 -24.64 5.01 -7.19
N HIS A 44 -24.84 5.59 -6.00
CA HIS A 44 -23.73 6.03 -5.17
C HIS A 44 -22.90 4.85 -4.65
N PHE A 45 -23.54 3.77 -4.20
CA PHE A 45 -22.84 2.59 -3.70
C PHE A 45 -22.02 1.93 -4.80
N GLU A 46 -22.58 1.76 -6.00
CA GLU A 46 -21.85 1.23 -7.16
C GLU A 46 -20.65 2.10 -7.50
N MET A 47 -20.83 3.42 -7.58
CA MET A 47 -19.72 4.36 -7.82
C MET A 47 -18.62 4.24 -6.77
N ARG A 48 -18.98 4.11 -5.49
CA ARG A 48 -18.02 3.91 -4.40
C ARG A 48 -17.28 2.58 -4.49
N GLN A 49 -17.96 1.50 -4.88
CA GLN A 49 -17.32 0.21 -5.12
C GLN A 49 -16.28 0.26 -6.25
N LEU A 50 -16.35 1.24 -7.16
CA LEU A 50 -15.36 1.43 -8.23
C LEU A 50 -14.03 1.97 -7.69
N ILE A 51 -14.07 2.87 -6.70
CA ILE A 51 -12.88 3.58 -6.21
C ILE A 51 -12.24 2.85 -5.02
N GLY A 52 -13.05 2.14 -4.22
CA GLY A 52 -12.53 1.36 -3.11
C GLY A 52 -13.48 0.25 -2.64
N ASN A 53 -12.91 -0.80 -2.05
CA ASN A 53 -13.68 -1.91 -1.49
C ASN A 53 -14.16 -1.57 -0.07
N GLY A 54 -15.30 -0.88 0.04
CA GLY A 54 -15.88 -0.48 1.32
C GLY A 54 -17.23 -1.13 1.60
N LYS A 55 -17.56 -1.33 2.88
CA LYS A 55 -18.91 -1.73 3.28
C LYS A 55 -19.77 -0.52 3.61
N ALA A 56 -21.08 -0.67 3.42
CA ALA A 56 -22.05 0.37 3.71
C ALA A 56 -23.20 -0.12 4.60
N MET A 57 -23.70 0.80 5.41
CA MET A 57 -24.87 0.61 6.27
C MET A 57 -25.93 1.64 5.91
N ILE A 58 -27.19 1.19 5.83
CA ILE A 58 -28.36 2.03 5.61
C ILE A 58 -29.20 1.99 6.89
N VAL A 59 -29.47 3.16 7.47
CA VAL A 59 -30.26 3.32 8.68
C VAL A 59 -31.61 3.91 8.32
N CYS A 60 -32.66 3.09 8.34
CA CYS A 60 -34.01 3.53 8.02
C CYS A 60 -34.84 3.83 9.28
N MET A 61 -35.85 4.69 9.14
CA MET A 61 -36.71 5.15 10.23
C MET A 61 -37.55 4.04 10.89
N SER A 62 -38.05 3.09 10.09
CA SER A 62 -38.90 1.99 10.57
C SER A 62 -38.57 0.65 9.92
N ARG A 63 -39.05 -0.44 10.55
CA ARG A 63 -38.89 -1.81 10.01
C ARG A 63 -39.58 -1.97 8.66
N ARG A 64 -40.75 -1.33 8.50
CA ARG A 64 -41.50 -1.30 7.24
C ARG A 64 -40.65 -0.73 6.11
N ILE A 65 -40.06 0.45 6.32
CA ILE A 65 -39.19 1.11 5.33
C ILE A 65 -37.96 0.26 5.01
N CYS A 66 -37.36 -0.42 6.00
CA CYS A 66 -36.25 -1.33 5.73
C CYS A 66 -36.62 -2.44 4.72
N VAL A 67 -37.81 -3.04 4.89
CA VAL A 67 -38.30 -4.11 4.01
C VAL A 67 -38.71 -3.56 2.65
N GLU A 68 -39.42 -2.43 2.61
CA GLU A 68 -39.82 -1.77 1.36
C GLU A 68 -38.60 -1.35 0.53
N LEU A 69 -37.58 -0.74 1.16
CA LEU A 69 -36.33 -0.36 0.52
C LEU A 69 -35.56 -1.58 0.02
N HIS A 70 -35.46 -2.64 0.83
CA HIS A 70 -34.84 -3.90 0.41
C HIS A 70 -35.54 -4.50 -0.82
N ASN A 71 -36.88 -4.51 -0.82
CA ASN A 71 -37.67 -5.02 -1.94
C ASN A 71 -37.48 -4.17 -3.19
N GLU A 72 -37.37 -2.85 -3.05
CA GLU A 72 -37.14 -1.96 -4.18
C GLU A 72 -35.73 -2.13 -4.76
N ILE A 73 -34.70 -2.23 -3.91
CA ILE A 73 -33.34 -2.55 -4.36
C ILE A 73 -33.29 -3.93 -5.02
N LYS A 74 -33.98 -4.93 -4.47
CA LYS A 74 -34.09 -6.28 -5.06
C LYS A 74 -34.74 -6.29 -6.45
N LYS A 75 -35.70 -5.40 -6.71
CA LYS A 75 -36.29 -5.24 -8.06
C LYS A 75 -35.30 -4.62 -9.04
N LEU A 76 -34.55 -3.60 -8.61
CA LEU A 76 -33.60 -2.88 -9.46
C LEU A 76 -32.30 -3.66 -9.70
N LYS A 77 -31.87 -4.45 -8.70
CA LYS A 77 -30.63 -5.24 -8.67
C LYS A 77 -30.88 -6.64 -8.10
N PRO A 78 -31.52 -7.55 -8.86
CA PRO A 78 -31.81 -8.91 -8.40
C PRO A 78 -30.55 -9.69 -7.96
N GLU A 79 -29.40 -9.40 -8.58
CA GLU A 79 -28.11 -10.03 -8.32
C GLU A 79 -27.51 -9.69 -6.94
N TRP A 80 -27.97 -8.62 -6.28
CA TRP A 80 -27.52 -8.27 -4.92
C TRP A 80 -28.21 -9.11 -3.84
N TYR A 81 -29.30 -9.78 -4.19
CA TYR A 81 -30.12 -10.54 -3.26
C TYR A 81 -29.82 -12.05 -3.38
N HIS A 82 -29.73 -12.71 -2.23
CA HIS A 82 -29.76 -14.16 -2.13
C HIS A 82 -30.57 -14.55 -0.90
N LYS A 83 -31.26 -15.70 -0.94
CA LYS A 83 -32.07 -16.20 0.17
C LYS A 83 -31.22 -16.63 1.37
N ASP A 84 -30.16 -17.39 1.10
CA ASP A 84 -29.24 -17.88 2.14
C ASP A 84 -28.40 -16.75 2.75
N ASP A 85 -28.19 -16.78 4.07
CA ASP A 85 -27.55 -15.71 4.86
C ASP A 85 -26.05 -15.53 4.62
N ASP A 86 -25.38 -16.59 4.15
CA ASP A 86 -23.97 -16.65 3.79
C ASP A 86 -23.68 -16.05 2.40
N LYS A 87 -24.72 -15.82 1.60
CA LYS A 87 -24.62 -15.37 0.20
C LYS A 87 -25.37 -14.06 -0.02
N GLY A 88 -25.00 -13.37 -1.09
CA GLY A 88 -25.64 -12.14 -1.53
C GLY A 88 -25.02 -10.88 -0.91
N LEU A 89 -25.15 -9.78 -1.64
CA LEU A 89 -24.48 -8.52 -1.31
C LEU A 89 -25.23 -7.71 -0.24
N MET A 90 -26.56 -7.85 -0.19
CA MET A 90 -27.44 -7.05 0.65
C MET A 90 -28.27 -7.90 1.61
N LYS A 91 -28.38 -7.47 2.89
CA LYS A 91 -29.26 -8.07 3.89
C LYS A 91 -29.92 -7.02 4.80
N VAL A 92 -31.13 -7.30 5.24
CA VAL A 92 -31.80 -6.54 6.31
C VAL A 92 -31.53 -7.18 7.66
N VAL A 93 -31.15 -6.40 8.66
CA VAL A 93 -30.94 -6.84 10.04
C VAL A 93 -31.83 -6.03 10.98
N MET A 94 -32.82 -6.70 11.58
CA MET A 94 -33.78 -6.08 12.48
C MET A 94 -34.24 -7.05 13.58
N THR A 95 -34.88 -6.50 14.61
CA THR A 95 -35.60 -7.29 15.63
C THR A 95 -36.92 -7.77 15.05
N GLY A 96 -37.19 -9.07 15.15
CA GLY A 96 -38.50 -9.65 14.83
C GLY A 96 -39.31 -9.95 16.08
N SER A 97 -40.63 -9.99 15.91
CA SER A 97 -41.66 -10.38 16.87
C SER A 97 -42.46 -11.54 16.30
N ALA A 98 -43.02 -12.39 17.17
CA ALA A 98 -43.91 -13.48 16.76
C ALA A 98 -45.22 -12.97 16.09
N SER A 99 -45.54 -11.69 16.27
CA SER A 99 -46.70 -11.01 15.69
C SER A 99 -46.43 -10.36 14.32
N ASP A 100 -45.20 -10.46 13.79
CA ASP A 100 -44.88 -9.80 12.53
C ASP A 100 -45.47 -10.56 11.31
N GLY A 101 -45.94 -9.81 10.31
CA GLY A 101 -46.52 -10.36 9.09
C GLY A 101 -45.51 -11.11 8.20
N LYS A 102 -46.02 -11.83 7.19
CA LYS A 102 -45.21 -12.63 6.25
C LYS A 102 -44.07 -11.85 5.58
N GLU A 103 -44.25 -10.56 5.37
CA GLU A 103 -43.27 -9.66 4.75
C GLU A 103 -41.98 -9.49 5.57
N TYR A 104 -42.04 -9.67 6.89
CA TYR A 104 -40.89 -9.55 7.79
C TYR A 104 -40.22 -10.90 8.10
N ALA A 105 -40.90 -12.01 7.77
CA ALA A 105 -40.46 -13.35 8.14
C ALA A 105 -39.08 -13.69 7.54
N GLU A 106 -38.83 -13.26 6.30
CA GLU A 106 -37.55 -13.48 5.60
C GLU A 106 -36.36 -12.78 6.28
N HIS A 107 -36.62 -11.70 7.02
CA HIS A 107 -35.59 -10.89 7.68
C HIS A 107 -35.49 -11.14 9.18
N THR A 108 -36.42 -11.92 9.73
CA THR A 108 -36.48 -12.26 11.14
C THR A 108 -35.60 -13.48 11.43
N ARG A 109 -34.52 -13.26 12.17
CA ARG A 109 -33.51 -14.29 12.49
C ARG A 109 -33.38 -14.47 13.99
N ASN A 110 -33.01 -15.66 14.43
CA ASN A 110 -32.71 -15.93 15.85
C ASN A 110 -31.39 -15.24 16.29
N LYS A 111 -31.09 -15.26 17.60
CA LYS A 111 -29.92 -14.58 18.16
C LYS A 111 -28.59 -15.11 17.58
N GLU A 112 -28.51 -16.40 17.28
CA GLU A 112 -27.31 -17.06 16.75
C GLU A 112 -27.03 -16.67 15.30
N LYS A 113 -28.02 -16.77 14.42
CA LYS A 113 -27.91 -16.35 13.01
C LYS A 113 -27.57 -14.86 12.88
N ARG A 114 -28.07 -14.01 13.79
CA ARG A 114 -27.67 -12.59 13.82
C ARG A 114 -26.20 -12.40 14.20
N LYS A 115 -25.65 -13.21 15.11
CA LYS A 115 -24.22 -13.19 15.43
C LYS A 115 -23.36 -13.67 14.26
N GLU A 116 -23.85 -14.65 13.51
CA GLU A 116 -23.19 -15.17 12.32
C GLU A 116 -23.14 -14.12 11.21
N LEU A 117 -24.27 -13.48 10.89
CA LEU A 117 -24.31 -12.35 9.95
C LEU A 117 -23.39 -11.20 10.36
N ALA A 118 -23.32 -10.91 11.66
CA ALA A 118 -22.38 -9.93 12.19
C ALA A 118 -20.91 -10.32 11.93
N LYS A 119 -20.56 -11.61 11.99
CA LYS A 119 -19.21 -12.10 11.65
C LYS A 119 -18.95 -11.99 10.14
N ILE A 120 -19.90 -12.44 9.32
CA ILE A 120 -19.82 -12.37 7.85
C ILE A 120 -19.64 -10.92 7.39
N PHE A 121 -20.43 -10.00 7.95
CA PHE A 121 -20.33 -8.57 7.61
C PHE A 121 -19.02 -7.93 8.07
N LYS A 122 -18.35 -8.44 9.11
CA LYS A 122 -17.04 -7.92 9.52
C LYS A 122 -15.90 -8.37 8.61
N ASP A 123 -16.05 -9.47 7.88
CA ASP A 123 -15.03 -9.98 6.97
C ASP A 123 -14.91 -9.10 5.71
N PRO A 124 -13.78 -8.43 5.45
CA PRO A 124 -13.58 -7.63 4.24
C PRO A 124 -13.68 -8.42 2.93
N LYS A 125 -13.47 -9.74 2.96
CA LYS A 125 -13.54 -10.62 1.78
C LYS A 125 -14.95 -11.14 1.50
N SER A 126 -15.89 -10.94 2.41
CA SER A 126 -17.27 -11.38 2.22
C SER A 126 -17.99 -10.55 1.15
N ASP A 127 -18.81 -11.24 0.35
CA ASP A 127 -19.71 -10.62 -0.61
C ASP A 127 -20.77 -9.73 0.06
N PHE A 128 -21.07 -9.95 1.35
CA PHE A 128 -22.01 -9.15 2.12
C PHE A 128 -21.43 -7.76 2.43
N LYS A 129 -21.80 -6.77 1.61
CA LYS A 129 -21.25 -5.41 1.64
C LYS A 129 -22.26 -4.32 2.01
N LEU A 130 -23.57 -4.57 1.92
CA LEU A 130 -24.61 -3.58 2.19
C LEU A 130 -25.62 -4.09 3.22
N VAL A 131 -25.69 -3.47 4.40
CA VAL A 131 -26.68 -3.83 5.43
C VAL A 131 -27.74 -2.75 5.59
N ILE A 132 -29.01 -3.15 5.70
CA ILE A 132 -30.14 -2.27 6.04
C ILE A 132 -30.55 -2.54 7.49
N VAL A 133 -30.58 -1.51 8.34
CA VAL A 133 -30.91 -1.61 9.76
C VAL A 133 -31.87 -0.50 10.19
N ARG A 134 -32.63 -0.73 11.27
CA ARG A 134 -33.38 0.33 11.96
C ARG A 134 -32.65 0.85 13.20
N ASP A 135 -32.46 -0.04 14.19
CA ASP A 135 -31.77 0.26 15.46
C ASP A 135 -30.62 -0.71 15.74
N MET A 136 -30.64 -1.88 15.09
CA MET A 136 -29.57 -2.85 15.25
C MET A 136 -28.26 -2.30 14.69
N TRP A 137 -27.17 -2.65 15.36
CA TRP A 137 -25.80 -2.31 14.95
C TRP A 137 -25.46 -0.81 14.99
N LEU A 138 -26.36 0.05 15.50
CA LEU A 138 -26.04 1.46 15.79
C LEU A 138 -25.11 1.59 17.02
N THR A 139 -25.23 0.66 17.98
CA THR A 139 -24.41 0.64 19.21
C THR A 139 -23.63 -0.67 19.35
N GLY A 140 -22.34 -0.59 19.70
CA GLY A 140 -21.51 -1.76 20.03
C GLY A 140 -21.08 -2.65 18.85
N PHE A 141 -21.46 -2.31 17.62
CA PHE A 141 -21.03 -3.01 16.42
C PHE A 141 -19.80 -2.34 15.79
N ASP A 142 -18.82 -3.14 15.38
CA ASP A 142 -17.53 -2.66 14.89
C ASP A 142 -17.10 -3.34 13.61
N VAL A 143 -17.00 -2.52 12.56
CA VAL A 143 -16.59 -2.92 11.21
C VAL A 143 -15.63 -1.84 10.68
N PRO A 144 -14.31 -1.98 10.91
CA PRO A 144 -13.33 -0.98 10.47
C PRO A 144 -13.37 -0.70 8.96
N CYS A 145 -13.66 -1.72 8.14
CA CYS A 145 -13.79 -1.62 6.68
C CYS A 145 -15.09 -0.96 6.19
N MET A 146 -16.02 -0.57 7.08
CA MET A 146 -17.22 0.17 6.71
C MET A 146 -16.89 1.65 6.51
N ASN A 147 -17.11 2.15 5.30
CA ASN A 147 -16.70 3.50 4.90
C ASN A 147 -17.85 4.44 4.55
N THR A 148 -19.08 3.91 4.45
CA THR A 148 -20.25 4.69 4.02
C THR A 148 -21.44 4.39 4.92
N LEU A 149 -22.13 5.43 5.37
CA LEU A 149 -23.35 5.32 6.15
C LEU A 149 -24.43 6.19 5.51
N TYR A 150 -25.52 5.55 5.12
CA TYR A 150 -26.73 6.20 4.62
C TYR A 150 -27.72 6.34 5.76
N ILE A 151 -28.17 7.56 6.03
CA ILE A 151 -29.13 7.86 7.09
C ILE A 151 -30.43 8.33 6.45
N ASP A 152 -31.46 7.50 6.60
CA ASP A 152 -32.86 7.81 6.31
C ASP A 152 -33.68 7.65 7.60
N LYS A 153 -33.17 8.26 8.68
CA LYS A 153 -33.82 8.29 9.99
C LYS A 153 -33.48 9.57 10.75
N ILE A 154 -34.48 10.15 11.41
CA ILE A 154 -34.25 11.22 12.39
C ILE A 154 -33.60 10.60 13.63
N ILE A 155 -32.32 10.89 13.85
CA ILE A 155 -31.55 10.40 15.00
C ILE A 155 -31.22 11.59 15.90
N LYS A 156 -31.63 11.53 17.18
CA LYS A 156 -31.39 12.61 18.15
C LYS A 156 -30.05 12.46 18.88
N HIS A 157 -29.38 13.60 19.11
CA HIS A 157 -28.25 13.80 20.03
C HIS A 157 -27.21 12.65 20.07
N HIS A 158 -27.12 11.93 21.19
CA HIS A 158 -26.05 10.98 21.49
C HIS A 158 -26.01 9.77 20.55
N ASN A 159 -27.16 9.33 20.02
CA ASN A 159 -27.22 8.18 19.12
C ASN A 159 -26.63 8.51 17.74
N LEU A 160 -26.71 9.78 17.31
CA LEU A 160 -26.18 10.20 16.01
C LEU A 160 -24.65 10.11 16.02
N MET A 161 -24.03 10.66 17.06
CA MET A 161 -22.57 10.72 17.14
C MET A 161 -21.95 9.33 17.34
N GLN A 162 -22.61 8.46 18.10
CA GLN A 162 -22.21 7.05 18.22
C GLN A 162 -22.31 6.30 16.89
N THR A 163 -23.28 6.64 16.03
CA THR A 163 -23.47 6.01 14.72
C THR A 163 -22.40 6.51 13.72
N ILE A 164 -22.12 7.82 13.70
CA ILE A 164 -21.13 8.43 12.80
C ILE A 164 -19.71 8.00 13.15
N ALA A 165 -19.36 7.94 14.43
CA ALA A 165 -18.05 7.50 14.89
C ALA A 165 -17.69 6.07 14.45
N ARG A 166 -18.67 5.24 14.06
CA ARG A 166 -18.41 3.88 13.53
C ARG A 166 -17.81 3.89 12.14
N VAL A 167 -18.23 4.84 11.30
CA VAL A 167 -17.77 4.95 9.91
C VAL A 167 -16.38 5.55 9.86
N ASN A 168 -15.97 6.30 10.89
CA ASN A 168 -14.67 6.99 10.92
C ASN A 168 -13.56 6.21 11.63
N ARG A 169 -13.68 4.88 11.73
CA ARG A 169 -12.60 4.02 12.24
C ARG A 169 -11.46 3.91 11.24
N VAL A 170 -10.23 4.08 11.72
CA VAL A 170 -9.00 3.95 10.92
C VAL A 170 -8.90 2.53 10.36
N TYR A 171 -8.73 2.43 9.05
CA TYR A 171 -8.56 1.18 8.34
C TYR A 171 -7.69 1.41 7.10
N LYS A 172 -6.97 0.39 6.62
CA LYS A 172 -6.03 0.51 5.50
C LYS A 172 -6.66 1.24 4.32
N ASP A 173 -5.96 2.27 3.81
CA ASP A 173 -6.36 3.10 2.67
C ASP A 173 -7.70 3.86 2.82
N LYS A 174 -8.21 3.99 4.05
CA LYS A 174 -9.46 4.71 4.36
C LYS A 174 -9.15 6.03 5.08
N GLU A 175 -9.24 7.14 4.35
CA GLU A 175 -8.95 8.48 4.91
C GLU A 175 -10.08 9.03 5.79
N ALA A 176 -11.35 8.81 5.41
CA ALA A 176 -12.51 9.29 6.17
C ALA A 176 -13.75 8.43 5.97
N GLY A 177 -14.63 8.40 6.96
CA GLY A 177 -15.99 7.86 6.82
C GLY A 177 -16.93 8.86 6.15
N LEU A 178 -17.70 8.40 5.16
CA LEU A 178 -18.71 9.23 4.48
C LEU A 178 -20.08 8.97 5.08
N VAL A 179 -20.78 10.05 5.44
CA VAL A 179 -22.16 10.01 5.95
C VAL A 179 -23.05 10.76 4.96
N ILE A 180 -24.06 10.08 4.45
CA ILE A 180 -25.04 10.63 3.50
C ILE A 180 -26.39 10.65 4.20
N ASP A 181 -27.01 11.81 4.18
CA ASP A 181 -28.26 12.08 4.88
C ASP A 181 -29.37 12.42 3.88
N PHE A 182 -30.46 11.65 3.94
CA PHE A 182 -31.63 11.78 3.06
C PHE A 182 -32.83 12.46 3.73
N ILE A 183 -32.72 12.83 5.01
CA ILE A 183 -33.80 13.49 5.77
C ILE A 183 -33.46 14.95 6.09
N GLY A 184 -32.17 15.33 6.09
CA GLY A 184 -31.74 16.68 6.46
C GLY A 184 -31.47 16.82 7.95
N ILE A 185 -30.89 15.81 8.58
CA ILE A 185 -30.29 15.87 9.92
C ILE A 185 -29.04 16.77 9.98
N ALA A 186 -28.59 17.38 8.88
CA ALA A 186 -27.46 18.30 8.82
C ALA A 186 -27.44 19.36 9.95
N ASP A 187 -28.59 19.98 10.27
CA ASP A 187 -28.69 20.96 11.35
C ASP A 187 -28.62 20.33 12.76
N GLU A 188 -29.18 19.13 12.92
CA GLU A 188 -29.12 18.37 14.17
C GLU A 188 -27.73 17.78 14.40
N LEU A 189 -27.03 17.42 13.33
CA LEU A 189 -25.62 17.05 13.30
C LEU A 189 -24.75 18.24 13.68
N ARG A 190 -25.02 19.45 13.14
CA ARG A 190 -24.32 20.68 13.53
C ARG A 190 -24.45 20.90 15.03
N LYS A 191 -25.67 20.86 15.59
CA LYS A 191 -25.90 20.99 17.05
C LYS A 191 -25.15 19.92 17.84
N ALA A 192 -25.21 18.65 17.42
CA ALA A 192 -24.54 17.54 18.10
C ALA A 192 -23.00 17.62 18.04
N VAL A 193 -22.45 18.04 16.89
CA VAL A 193 -21.01 18.30 16.69
C VAL A 193 -20.59 19.49 17.53
N THR A 194 -21.31 20.62 17.51
CA THR A 194 -21.00 21.83 18.29
C THR A 194 -21.00 21.57 19.79
N ILE A 195 -21.92 20.76 20.32
CA ILE A 195 -21.93 20.33 21.73
C ILE A 195 -20.65 19.53 22.08
N TYR A 196 -20.04 18.83 21.11
CA TYR A 196 -18.83 18.02 21.28
C TYR A 196 -17.52 18.79 20.94
N THR A 197 -17.57 19.73 19.99
CA THR A 197 -16.42 20.53 19.51
C THR A 197 -16.26 21.87 20.23
N GLN A 198 -17.18 22.27 21.11
CA GLN A 198 -16.93 23.35 22.06
C GLN A 198 -15.75 23.05 23.02
N THR A 199 -15.29 21.80 23.09
CA THR A 199 -14.07 21.41 23.80
C THR A 199 -12.83 21.30 22.88
N ALA A 200 -13.01 21.32 21.56
CA ALA A 200 -11.93 21.20 20.58
C ALA A 200 -12.32 21.96 19.30
N GLY A 201 -11.96 23.25 19.25
CA GLY A 201 -12.31 24.11 18.12
C GLY A 201 -11.77 23.60 16.79
N LYS A 202 -12.65 23.39 15.80
CA LYS A 202 -12.45 23.67 14.36
C LYS A 202 -13.66 23.29 13.49
N SER A 203 -14.07 24.28 12.67
CA SER A 203 -14.78 24.29 11.36
C SER A 203 -16.06 23.46 11.11
N ASP A 204 -17.01 24.12 10.41
CA ASP A 204 -18.38 23.68 10.06
C ASP A 204 -18.39 22.58 8.95
N PRO A 205 -19.02 21.40 9.15
CA PRO A 205 -18.99 20.25 8.22
C PRO A 205 -19.72 20.41 6.88
N LEU A 206 -20.51 21.46 6.67
CA LEU A 206 -21.39 21.59 5.50
C LEU A 206 -20.75 22.27 4.28
N SER A 207 -19.52 22.79 4.41
CA SER A 207 -18.83 23.45 3.30
C SER A 207 -17.94 22.51 2.48
N TYR A 208 -17.80 21.24 2.86
CA TYR A 208 -16.84 20.32 2.23
C TYR A 208 -17.24 19.84 0.82
N GLY A 209 -18.53 19.78 0.49
CA GLY A 209 -18.99 19.31 -0.84
C GLY A 209 -18.65 20.29 -1.96
N ASP A 210 -19.06 21.55 -1.82
CA ASP A 210 -18.76 22.61 -2.79
C ASP A 210 -17.25 22.93 -2.82
N GLN A 211 -16.58 22.89 -1.66
CA GLN A 211 -15.12 23.02 -1.60
C GLN A 211 -14.42 21.84 -2.29
N ALA A 212 -14.93 20.61 -2.15
CA ALA A 212 -14.37 19.45 -2.85
C ALA A 212 -14.54 19.57 -4.35
N ILE A 213 -15.68 20.08 -4.86
CA ILE A 213 -15.88 20.34 -6.29
C ILE A 213 -14.94 21.44 -6.79
N ALA A 214 -14.72 22.49 -6.00
CA ALA A 214 -13.76 23.55 -6.35
C ALA A 214 -12.33 22.99 -6.45
N ILE A 215 -11.89 22.20 -5.47
CA ILE A 215 -10.57 21.53 -5.48
C ILE A 215 -10.49 20.54 -6.64
N LEU A 216 -11.57 19.81 -6.93
CA LEU A 216 -11.64 18.86 -8.05
C LEU A 216 -11.35 19.56 -9.37
N LYS A 217 -12.03 20.68 -9.64
CA LYS A 217 -11.86 21.47 -10.87
C LYS A 217 -10.45 22.05 -10.94
N GLU A 218 -9.97 22.67 -9.86
CA GLU A 218 -8.62 23.23 -9.77
C GLU A 218 -7.55 22.16 -10.08
N LYS A 219 -7.62 20.99 -9.43
CA LYS A 219 -6.62 19.94 -9.63
C LYS A 219 -6.74 19.28 -11.00
N TYR A 220 -7.95 19.17 -11.54
CA TYR A 220 -8.14 18.68 -12.90
C TYR A 220 -7.49 19.63 -13.91
N GLU A 221 -7.74 20.93 -13.79
CA GLU A 221 -7.12 21.97 -14.63
C GLU A 221 -5.59 21.92 -14.56
N VAL A 222 -5.02 21.85 -13.34
CA VAL A 222 -3.56 21.73 -13.17
C VAL A 222 -3.00 20.49 -13.86
N VAL A 223 -3.65 19.33 -13.74
CA VAL A 223 -3.18 18.10 -14.40
C VAL A 223 -3.31 18.20 -15.93
N THR A 224 -4.39 18.79 -16.44
CA THR A 224 -4.57 19.00 -17.89
C THR A 224 -3.59 20.02 -18.45
N ASP A 225 -3.29 21.09 -17.72
CA ASP A 225 -2.31 22.10 -18.10
C ASP A 225 -0.90 21.51 -18.10
N MET A 226 -0.59 20.65 -17.13
CA MET A 226 0.65 19.88 -17.14
C MET A 226 0.78 18.99 -18.37
N LEU A 227 -0.33 18.62 -19.04
CA LEU A 227 -0.38 17.79 -20.24
C LEU A 227 -0.72 18.57 -21.51
N HIS A 228 -0.74 19.91 -21.51
CA HIS A 228 -1.24 20.73 -22.63
C HIS A 228 -0.62 20.44 -24.01
N LYS A 229 0.64 19.99 -24.07
CA LYS A 229 1.33 19.60 -25.34
C LYS A 229 1.22 18.11 -25.67
N CYS A 230 0.62 17.31 -24.79
CA CYS A 230 0.40 15.89 -24.98
C CYS A 230 -1.08 15.63 -25.25
N ASN A 231 -1.41 15.10 -26.43
CA ASN A 231 -2.80 14.81 -26.82
C ASN A 231 -3.31 13.52 -26.17
N TYR A 232 -3.40 13.49 -24.84
CA TYR A 232 -3.83 12.31 -24.08
C TYR A 232 -5.25 11.86 -24.47
N LYS A 233 -6.08 12.77 -25.01
CA LYS A 233 -7.44 12.46 -25.49
C LYS A 233 -7.48 11.50 -26.68
N GLU A 234 -6.36 11.29 -27.38
CA GLU A 234 -6.27 10.23 -28.39
C GLU A 234 -6.43 8.83 -27.80
N TYR A 235 -6.15 8.66 -26.50
CA TYR A 235 -6.31 7.38 -25.79
C TYR A 235 -7.74 6.84 -25.92
N TYR A 236 -8.73 7.72 -25.84
CA TYR A 236 -10.16 7.37 -25.92
C TYR A 236 -10.66 7.18 -27.37
N LYS A 237 -9.93 7.68 -28.37
CA LYS A 237 -10.32 7.60 -29.79
C LYS A 237 -9.92 6.30 -30.46
N THR A 238 -8.94 5.58 -29.89
CA THR A 238 -8.43 4.33 -30.46
C THR A 238 -8.93 3.13 -29.67
N THR A 239 -9.37 2.09 -30.38
CA THR A 239 -9.67 0.76 -29.81
C THR A 239 -8.48 -0.20 -29.91
N ASN A 240 -7.40 0.23 -30.60
CA ASN A 240 -6.19 -0.57 -30.76
C ASN A 240 -5.31 -0.47 -29.51
N SER A 241 -5.16 -1.61 -28.83
CA SER A 241 -4.30 -1.82 -27.66
C SER A 241 -2.89 -1.25 -27.80
N LYS A 242 -2.17 -1.57 -28.88
CA LYS A 242 -0.79 -1.09 -29.06
C LYS A 242 -0.70 0.44 -29.08
N LYS A 243 -1.64 1.09 -29.78
CA LYS A 243 -1.71 2.56 -29.83
C LYS A 243 -2.05 3.19 -28.48
N ARG A 244 -2.87 2.52 -27.65
CA ARG A 244 -3.17 2.99 -26.28
C ARG A 244 -1.93 2.98 -25.41
N VAL A 245 -1.15 1.91 -25.49
CA VAL A 245 0.13 1.80 -24.79
C VAL A 245 1.14 2.85 -25.27
N ASP A 246 1.25 3.08 -26.59
CA ASP A 246 2.10 4.14 -27.11
C ASP A 246 1.70 5.53 -26.57
N ILE A 247 0.41 5.83 -26.54
CA ILE A 247 -0.09 7.10 -25.97
C ILE A 247 0.23 7.17 -24.47
N PHE A 248 0.09 6.07 -23.75
CA PHE A 248 0.43 5.98 -22.33
C PHE A 248 1.92 6.32 -22.09
N PHE A 249 2.83 5.71 -22.86
CA PHE A 249 4.26 6.01 -22.76
C PHE A 249 4.61 7.43 -23.22
N LYS A 250 3.92 7.98 -24.22
CA LYS A 250 4.07 9.39 -24.60
C LYS A 250 3.69 10.35 -23.47
N ILE A 251 2.65 10.02 -22.69
CA ILE A 251 2.26 10.81 -21.52
C ILE A 251 3.36 10.73 -20.46
N GLU A 252 3.88 9.53 -20.15
CA GLU A 252 4.96 9.35 -19.19
C GLU A 252 6.25 10.07 -19.60
N GLU A 253 6.69 9.89 -20.84
CA GLU A 253 7.88 10.54 -21.41
C GLU A 253 7.78 12.07 -21.29
N TYR A 254 6.60 12.60 -21.60
CA TYR A 254 6.34 14.04 -21.51
C TYR A 254 6.39 14.52 -20.05
N ILE A 255 5.74 13.82 -19.11
CA ILE A 255 5.76 14.17 -17.68
C ILE A 255 7.19 14.12 -17.12
N LEU A 256 7.96 13.10 -17.49
CA LEU A 256 9.34 12.93 -17.03
C LEU A 256 10.28 14.00 -17.60
N GLY A 257 9.98 14.55 -18.78
CA GLY A 257 10.74 15.67 -19.36
C GLY A 257 10.46 17.05 -18.72
N LEU A 258 9.37 17.18 -17.95
CA LEU A 258 9.03 18.44 -17.26
C LEU A 258 9.85 18.62 -15.98
N GLU A 259 10.13 19.88 -15.62
CA GLU A 259 10.81 20.22 -14.37
C GLU A 259 9.95 19.88 -13.16
N ASP A 260 10.50 19.03 -12.29
CA ASP A 260 9.80 18.37 -11.17
C ASP A 260 8.47 17.70 -11.60
N GLY A 261 8.36 17.33 -12.88
CA GLY A 261 7.12 16.90 -13.52
C GLY A 261 6.49 15.70 -12.85
N LYS A 262 7.30 14.68 -12.55
CA LYS A 262 6.87 13.48 -11.84
C LYS A 262 6.23 13.79 -10.48
N LYS A 263 6.93 14.51 -9.59
CA LYS A 263 6.43 14.80 -8.23
C LYS A 263 5.19 15.68 -8.28
N ARG A 264 5.19 16.70 -9.14
CA ARG A 264 4.05 17.60 -9.34
C ARG A 264 2.83 16.85 -9.87
N PHE A 265 3.01 15.99 -10.87
CA PHE A 265 1.93 15.23 -11.48
C PHE A 265 1.31 14.28 -10.44
N VAL A 266 2.14 13.47 -9.80
CA VAL A 266 1.75 12.54 -8.74
C VAL A 266 0.95 13.24 -7.63
N ARG A 267 1.46 14.37 -7.11
CA ARG A 267 0.81 15.12 -6.03
C ARG A 267 -0.57 15.64 -6.45
N ASN A 268 -0.67 16.21 -7.64
CA ASN A 268 -1.93 16.78 -8.13
C ASN A 268 -2.94 15.68 -8.47
N VAL A 269 -2.51 14.55 -9.02
CA VAL A 269 -3.38 13.39 -9.27
C VAL A 269 -3.87 12.79 -7.96
N GLN A 270 -3.03 12.67 -6.93
CA GLN A 270 -3.47 12.22 -5.61
C GLN A 270 -4.52 13.18 -5.01
N ALA A 271 -4.29 14.49 -5.09
CA ALA A 271 -5.25 15.50 -4.61
C ALA A 271 -6.56 15.46 -5.41
N LEU A 272 -6.48 15.28 -6.73
CA LEU A 272 -7.63 15.12 -7.63
C LEU A 272 -8.46 13.91 -7.24
N MET A 273 -7.84 12.74 -7.04
CA MET A 273 -8.55 11.52 -6.66
C MET A 273 -9.26 11.66 -5.30
N LYS A 274 -8.63 12.35 -4.34
CA LYS A 274 -9.27 12.65 -3.03
C LYS A 274 -10.50 13.53 -3.18
N ALA A 275 -10.39 14.59 -3.99
CA ALA A 275 -11.53 15.46 -4.27
C ALA A 275 -12.64 14.71 -5.02
N LEU A 276 -12.27 13.79 -5.93
CA LEU A 276 -13.20 12.98 -6.70
C LEU A 276 -13.99 12.02 -5.81
N ASP A 277 -13.33 11.42 -4.83
CA ASP A 277 -13.96 10.56 -3.83
C ASP A 277 -15.01 11.29 -2.99
N LEU A 278 -14.76 12.57 -2.69
CA LEU A 278 -15.66 13.41 -1.90
C LEU A 278 -16.82 13.99 -2.73
N ALA A 279 -16.60 14.23 -4.02
CA ALA A 279 -17.55 14.86 -4.94
C ALA A 279 -18.22 13.88 -5.91
N ILE A 280 -18.14 12.56 -5.65
CA ILE A 280 -18.45 11.49 -6.62
C ILE A 280 -19.87 11.55 -7.22
N THR A 281 -20.84 12.14 -6.51
CA THR A 281 -22.23 12.28 -6.96
C THR A 281 -22.48 13.49 -7.86
N SER A 282 -21.54 14.43 -7.93
CA SER A 282 -21.65 15.64 -8.77
C SER A 282 -21.55 15.30 -10.26
N ASP A 283 -22.18 16.11 -11.11
CA ASP A 283 -22.09 15.92 -12.55
C ASP A 283 -20.68 16.23 -13.08
N GLU A 284 -19.95 17.13 -12.40
CA GLU A 284 -18.56 17.42 -12.74
C GLU A 284 -17.62 16.26 -12.43
N ALA A 285 -17.84 15.53 -11.32
CA ALA A 285 -17.10 14.30 -11.05
C ALA A 285 -17.32 13.23 -12.11
N LYS A 286 -18.54 13.09 -12.63
CA LYS A 286 -18.85 12.14 -13.72
C LYS A 286 -18.12 12.52 -15.02
N ALA A 287 -18.06 13.81 -15.34
CA ALA A 287 -17.45 14.30 -16.57
C ALA A 287 -15.94 14.03 -16.65
N ILE A 288 -15.21 14.14 -15.54
CA ILE A 288 -13.75 13.98 -15.51
C ILE A 288 -13.29 12.56 -15.13
N ARG A 289 -14.22 11.66 -14.82
CA ARG A 289 -13.92 10.33 -14.24
C ARG A 289 -12.98 9.50 -15.11
N GLU A 290 -13.20 9.51 -16.43
CA GLU A 290 -12.39 8.72 -17.38
C GLU A 290 -10.97 9.27 -17.50
N ASP A 291 -10.83 10.59 -17.51
CA ASP A 291 -9.53 11.30 -17.47
C ASP A 291 -8.81 11.03 -16.14
N ALA A 292 -9.50 11.15 -15.02
CA ALA A 292 -8.95 10.89 -13.69
C ALA A 292 -8.44 9.44 -13.54
N ALA A 293 -9.15 8.46 -14.13
CA ALA A 293 -8.72 7.06 -14.13
C ALA A 293 -7.44 6.85 -14.97
N LEU A 294 -7.32 7.50 -16.13
CA LEU A 294 -6.10 7.47 -16.95
C LEU A 294 -4.93 8.12 -16.19
N PHE A 295 -5.14 9.31 -15.63
CA PHE A 295 -4.12 10.02 -14.85
C PHE A 295 -3.67 9.23 -13.63
N GLN A 296 -4.59 8.57 -12.93
CA GLN A 296 -4.26 7.68 -11.81
C GLN A 296 -3.42 6.50 -12.27
N SER A 297 -3.72 5.91 -13.43
CA SER A 297 -2.96 4.78 -13.99
C SER A 297 -1.53 5.20 -14.34
N VAL A 298 -1.35 6.35 -14.99
CA VAL A 298 -0.03 6.95 -15.27
C VAL A 298 0.71 7.27 -13.96
N SER A 299 0.03 7.90 -12.99
CA SER A 299 0.64 8.24 -11.70
C SER A 299 1.10 6.98 -10.95
N ARG A 300 0.34 5.89 -10.98
CA ARG A 300 0.73 4.62 -10.34
C ARG A 300 1.92 3.98 -11.04
N SER A 301 1.96 4.02 -12.37
CA SER A 301 3.08 3.52 -13.16
C SER A 301 4.38 4.26 -12.80
N LEU A 302 4.33 5.60 -12.78
CA LEU A 302 5.46 6.45 -12.36
C LEU A 302 5.94 6.18 -10.92
N MET A 303 5.04 5.82 -10.00
CA MET A 303 5.38 5.45 -8.62
C MET A 303 5.96 4.05 -8.49
N LYS A 304 5.46 3.05 -9.22
CA LYS A 304 5.97 1.67 -9.18
C LYS A 304 7.43 1.57 -9.62
N THR A 305 7.91 2.52 -10.41
CA THR A 305 9.33 2.69 -10.71
C THR A 305 10.18 3.00 -9.46
N GLU A 306 9.61 3.39 -8.32
CA GLU A 306 10.37 3.74 -7.10
C GLU A 306 10.29 2.69 -5.98
N THR A 307 9.17 1.96 -5.83
CA THR A 307 8.86 1.29 -4.54
C THR A 307 9.06 -0.23 -4.48
N GLU A 308 9.24 -0.94 -5.60
CA GLU A 308 9.34 -2.41 -5.59
C GLU A 308 10.65 -2.91 -6.20
N GLY A 309 11.57 -3.35 -5.33
CA GLY A 309 12.81 -4.08 -5.66
C GLY A 309 12.56 -5.58 -5.92
N GLY A 310 11.53 -5.89 -6.70
CA GLY A 310 11.16 -7.27 -7.02
C GLY A 310 10.07 -7.29 -8.08
N ILE A 311 10.41 -7.74 -9.28
CA ILE A 311 9.42 -8.07 -10.29
C ILE A 311 8.82 -9.43 -9.92
N SER A 312 7.81 -9.47 -9.03
CA SER A 312 6.71 -10.47 -9.06
C SER A 312 5.73 -10.32 -7.88
N ARG A 313 4.43 -10.27 -8.25
CA ARG A 313 3.22 -10.75 -7.54
C ARG A 313 3.06 -10.43 -6.05
N SER A 314 2.15 -9.51 -5.76
CA SER A 314 0.76 -9.86 -5.40
C SER A 314 0.02 -8.64 -4.86
N LEU A 315 -1.14 -8.32 -5.46
CA LEU A 315 -2.32 -7.76 -4.80
C LEU A 315 -3.48 -7.73 -5.82
N SER A 316 -4.33 -8.77 -5.75
CA SER A 316 -5.73 -8.81 -6.19
C SER A 316 -6.07 -8.49 -7.65
N ASP A 317 -5.76 -9.45 -8.53
CA ASP A 317 -6.09 -9.47 -9.96
C ASP A 317 -7.55 -9.90 -10.29
N SER A 318 -8.48 -9.72 -9.35
CA SER A 318 -9.87 -10.19 -9.49
C SER A 318 -10.93 -9.10 -9.59
N VAL A 319 -10.56 -7.82 -9.42
CA VAL A 319 -11.48 -6.67 -9.56
C VAL A 319 -11.38 -6.02 -10.95
N ILE A 320 -10.21 -6.13 -11.59
CA ILE A 320 -9.98 -5.62 -12.95
C ILE A 320 -10.75 -6.44 -14.00
N LYS A 321 -11.08 -7.71 -13.74
CA LYS A 321 -11.85 -8.53 -14.68
C LYS A 321 -13.36 -8.27 -14.71
N GLN A 322 -13.93 -7.61 -13.69
CA GLN A 322 -15.39 -7.43 -13.62
C GLN A 322 -15.89 -6.00 -13.84
N LEU A 323 -15.08 -4.97 -13.60
CA LEU A 323 -15.47 -3.57 -13.82
C LEU A 323 -15.08 -3.00 -15.19
N VAL A 324 -14.59 -3.89 -16.04
CA VAL A 324 -13.94 -3.55 -17.30
C VAL A 324 -14.62 -4.25 -18.49
N SER A 325 -15.60 -5.13 -18.25
CA SER A 325 -16.32 -5.90 -19.28
C SER A 325 -17.29 -5.09 -20.15
N LYS A 326 -17.33 -3.76 -20.01
CA LYS A 326 -17.98 -2.86 -20.99
C LYS A 326 -17.18 -1.59 -21.36
N ALA A 327 -15.95 -1.43 -20.89
CA ALA A 327 -15.15 -0.25 -21.24
C ALA A 327 -13.67 -0.51 -21.56
N VAL A 328 -13.02 -1.55 -21.04
CA VAL A 328 -11.56 -1.76 -21.30
C VAL A 328 -11.18 -3.24 -21.23
N GLU A 329 -11.92 -4.16 -21.84
CA GLU A 329 -11.42 -5.54 -22.03
C GLU A 329 -10.25 -5.54 -23.02
N ALA A 330 -9.12 -5.01 -22.58
CA ALA A 330 -7.78 -5.22 -23.08
C ALA A 330 -6.83 -4.35 -22.24
N GLU A 331 -6.22 -4.96 -21.22
CA GLU A 331 -4.75 -4.93 -21.02
C GLU A 331 -4.45 -5.36 -19.57
N GLY A 332 -4.05 -6.63 -19.44
CA GLY A 332 -3.30 -7.08 -18.28
C GLY A 332 -1.96 -6.35 -18.20
N GLU A 333 -1.37 -6.36 -17.00
CA GLU A 333 -0.07 -5.76 -16.65
C GLU A 333 0.86 -5.51 -17.84
N ILE A 334 1.03 -4.25 -18.21
CA ILE A 334 1.96 -3.85 -19.27
C ILE A 334 3.37 -3.91 -18.68
N ASP A 335 4.05 -5.03 -18.95
CA ASP A 335 5.49 -5.16 -18.75
C ASP A 335 6.20 -4.31 -19.80
N VAL A 336 6.78 -3.18 -19.39
CA VAL A 336 7.57 -2.26 -20.23
C VAL A 336 8.57 -3.04 -21.09
N PHE A 337 9.16 -4.10 -20.55
CA PHE A 337 10.11 -4.95 -21.27
C PHE A 337 9.47 -5.81 -22.38
N LYS A 338 8.27 -6.37 -22.15
CA LYS A 338 7.56 -7.15 -23.19
C LYS A 338 7.06 -6.26 -24.32
N HIS A 339 6.65 -5.02 -24.02
CA HIS A 339 6.14 -4.10 -25.02
C HIS A 339 7.27 -3.51 -25.89
N LEU A 340 8.42 -3.23 -25.29
CA LEU A 340 9.62 -2.73 -26.00
C LEU A 340 10.42 -3.83 -26.71
N ASN A 341 9.87 -5.06 -26.81
CA ASN A 341 10.50 -6.20 -27.46
C ASN A 341 11.87 -6.60 -26.85
N ILE A 342 12.07 -6.28 -25.57
CA ILE A 342 13.29 -6.60 -24.83
C ILE A 342 13.10 -7.97 -24.20
N GLN A 343 13.69 -8.99 -24.81
CA GLN A 343 13.77 -10.32 -24.20
C GLN A 343 14.55 -10.20 -22.90
N ARG A 344 13.96 -10.60 -21.78
CA ARG A 344 14.71 -10.76 -20.51
C ARG A 344 15.66 -11.95 -20.71
N PRO A 345 16.96 -11.76 -20.91
CA PRO A 345 17.86 -12.90 -20.91
C PRO A 345 17.97 -13.34 -19.45
N GLU A 346 17.96 -14.64 -19.19
CA GLU A 346 18.29 -15.22 -17.87
C GLU A 346 19.76 -14.98 -17.46
N ILE A 347 20.49 -14.14 -18.21
CA ILE A 347 21.93 -13.95 -18.15
C ILE A 347 22.19 -12.44 -18.02
N SER A 348 22.57 -12.02 -16.81
CA SER A 348 23.02 -10.69 -16.39
C SER A 348 22.14 -9.51 -16.84
N ILE A 349 21.47 -8.90 -15.86
CA ILE A 349 20.66 -7.67 -15.98
C ILE A 349 21.47 -6.49 -16.59
N LEU A 350 22.80 -6.63 -16.72
CA LEU A 350 23.72 -5.64 -17.30
C LEU A 350 24.52 -6.18 -18.52
N SER A 351 23.94 -7.07 -19.32
CA SER A 351 24.57 -7.51 -20.58
C SER A 351 24.71 -6.36 -21.59
N ASP A 352 25.75 -6.38 -22.42
CA ASP A 352 26.03 -5.29 -23.38
C ASP A 352 24.86 -5.10 -24.35
N LYS A 353 24.27 -6.19 -24.84
CA LYS A 353 23.08 -6.17 -25.71
C LYS A 353 21.86 -5.53 -25.03
N PHE A 354 21.69 -5.76 -23.73
CA PHE A 354 20.59 -5.16 -22.96
C PHE A 354 20.83 -3.66 -22.75
N LEU A 355 22.04 -3.25 -22.39
CA LEU A 355 22.39 -1.84 -22.20
C LEU A 355 22.28 -1.04 -23.51
N GLU A 356 22.70 -1.62 -24.64
CA GLU A 356 22.54 -1.03 -25.98
C GLU A 356 21.07 -0.80 -26.36
N SER A 357 20.14 -1.63 -25.86
CA SER A 357 18.72 -1.45 -26.13
C SER A 357 18.17 -0.13 -25.56
N PHE A 358 18.70 0.35 -24.43
CA PHE A 358 18.30 1.62 -23.83
C PHE A 358 18.81 2.83 -24.60
N GLN A 359 19.98 2.73 -25.26
CA GLN A 359 20.46 3.79 -26.14
C GLN A 359 19.54 4.00 -27.34
N ASN A 360 18.89 2.93 -27.81
CA ASN A 360 18.03 2.93 -28.98
C ASN A 360 16.53 3.11 -28.66
N MET A 361 16.14 3.18 -27.39
CA MET A 361 14.74 3.39 -27.00
C MET A 361 14.18 4.71 -27.54
N GLU A 362 12.93 4.69 -27.99
CA GLU A 362 12.21 5.90 -28.45
C GLU A 362 11.97 6.88 -27.30
N TYR A 363 11.57 6.36 -26.13
CA TYR A 363 11.26 7.13 -24.92
C TYR A 363 12.49 7.25 -24.01
N LYS A 364 13.26 8.34 -24.15
CA LYS A 364 14.57 8.51 -23.49
C LYS A 364 14.45 8.79 -22.00
N ASN A 365 13.47 9.58 -21.57
CA ASN A 365 13.26 9.88 -20.16
C ASN A 365 12.78 8.62 -19.41
N LEU A 366 11.91 7.82 -20.04
CA LEU A 366 11.51 6.51 -19.52
C LEU A 366 12.69 5.54 -19.44
N ALA A 367 13.56 5.52 -20.46
CA ALA A 367 14.79 4.72 -20.47
C ALA A 367 15.71 5.08 -19.29
N PHE A 368 15.91 6.39 -19.04
CA PHE A 368 16.69 6.90 -17.93
C PHE A 368 16.13 6.45 -16.56
N GLU A 369 14.85 6.67 -16.29
CA GLU A 369 14.25 6.26 -15.00
C GLU A 369 14.31 4.74 -14.79
N THR A 370 14.14 3.97 -15.86
CA THR A 370 14.25 2.51 -15.81
C THR A 370 15.68 2.06 -15.50
N LEU A 371 16.68 2.59 -16.21
CA LEU A 371 18.10 2.28 -15.95
C LEU A 371 18.53 2.69 -14.54
N LYS A 372 18.14 3.89 -14.11
CA LYS A 372 18.40 4.38 -12.76
C LYS A 372 17.87 3.41 -11.70
N LYS A 373 16.64 2.91 -11.85
CA LYS A 373 16.06 1.93 -10.93
C LYS A 373 16.85 0.63 -10.95
N LEU A 374 17.11 0.08 -12.14
CA LEU A 374 17.84 -1.18 -12.29
C LEU A 374 19.24 -1.11 -11.64
N LEU A 375 19.96 -0.01 -11.85
CA LEU A 375 21.28 0.19 -11.25
C LEU A 375 21.20 0.37 -9.74
N ALA A 376 20.22 1.13 -9.23
CA ALA A 376 20.02 1.27 -7.79
C ALA A 376 19.71 -0.09 -7.11
N ASP A 377 18.85 -0.90 -7.73
CA ASP A 377 18.49 -2.23 -7.24
C ASP A 377 19.67 -3.20 -7.32
N GLU A 378 20.45 -3.16 -8.40
CA GLU A 378 21.66 -3.99 -8.55
C GLU A 378 22.73 -3.59 -7.52
N ILE A 379 22.97 -2.29 -7.32
CA ILE A 379 23.92 -1.79 -6.31
C ILE A 379 23.50 -2.24 -4.90
N ARG A 380 22.21 -2.11 -4.59
CA ARG A 380 21.64 -2.50 -3.30
C ARG A 380 21.72 -4.00 -3.06
N THR A 381 21.46 -4.81 -4.09
CA THR A 381 21.38 -6.28 -3.96
C THR A 381 22.78 -6.89 -3.94
N ARG A 382 23.64 -6.50 -4.87
CA ARG A 382 24.98 -7.11 -5.06
C ARG A 382 26.01 -6.59 -4.07
N PHE A 383 26.02 -5.29 -3.81
CA PHE A 383 26.97 -4.69 -2.88
C PHE A 383 26.39 -4.49 -1.47
N LYS A 384 25.29 -5.19 -1.13
CA LYS A 384 24.74 -5.20 0.25
C LYS A 384 25.84 -5.47 1.28
N MET A 385 26.76 -6.36 0.92
CA MET A 385 27.82 -6.87 1.79
C MET A 385 29.13 -6.09 1.64
N ASN A 386 29.28 -5.22 0.65
CA ASN A 386 30.52 -4.49 0.36
C ASN A 386 30.28 -2.99 0.45
N LYS A 387 30.59 -2.41 1.62
CA LYS A 387 30.27 -1.02 1.95
C LYS A 387 30.99 -0.04 1.02
N ILE A 388 32.18 -0.38 0.55
CA ILE A 388 33.06 0.54 -0.19
C ILE A 388 32.61 0.65 -1.63
N GLU A 389 32.45 -0.46 -2.33
CA GLU A 389 31.91 -0.45 -3.69
C GLU A 389 30.44 0.03 -3.68
N ASN A 390 29.64 -0.30 -2.67
CA ASN A 390 28.30 0.27 -2.52
C ASN A 390 28.32 1.80 -2.44
N LYS A 391 29.11 2.37 -1.51
CA LYS A 391 29.24 3.82 -1.35
C LYS A 391 29.76 4.49 -2.62
N LYS A 392 30.74 3.89 -3.28
CA LYS A 392 31.34 4.41 -4.50
C LYS A 392 30.33 4.43 -5.65
N PHE A 393 29.67 3.31 -5.95
CA PHE A 393 28.70 3.24 -7.04
C PHE A 393 27.42 4.03 -6.75
N SER A 394 26.95 4.05 -5.50
CA SER A 394 25.83 4.92 -5.09
C SER A 394 26.16 6.40 -5.31
N LYS A 395 27.36 6.84 -4.91
CA LYS A 395 27.79 8.23 -5.14
C LYS A 395 27.89 8.56 -6.63
N MET A 396 28.46 7.67 -7.45
CA MET A 396 28.51 7.86 -8.91
C MET A 396 27.12 7.95 -9.54
N LEU A 397 26.18 7.11 -9.08
CA LEU A 397 24.79 7.17 -9.52
C LEU A 397 24.11 8.49 -9.12
N GLU A 398 24.30 8.94 -7.88
CA GLU A 398 23.79 10.23 -7.39
C GLU A 398 24.35 11.41 -8.17
N GLU A 399 25.66 11.43 -8.44
CA GLU A 399 26.31 12.46 -9.25
C GLU A 399 25.73 12.50 -10.68
N ALA A 400 25.53 11.34 -11.31
CA ALA A 400 24.91 11.25 -12.63
C ALA A 400 23.47 11.80 -12.61
N ILE A 401 22.67 11.43 -11.60
CA ILE A 401 21.30 11.94 -11.42
C ILE A 401 21.31 13.47 -11.24
N LEU A 402 22.23 14.01 -10.44
CA LEU A 402 22.32 15.45 -10.19
C LEU A 402 22.65 16.23 -11.46
N LYS A 403 23.57 15.73 -12.30
CA LYS A 403 23.89 16.36 -13.60
C LYS A 403 22.65 16.43 -14.51
N TYR A 404 21.83 15.38 -14.52
CA TYR A 404 20.58 15.35 -15.29
C TYR A 404 19.50 16.29 -14.71
N GLN A 405 19.30 16.28 -13.40
CA GLN A 405 18.34 17.16 -12.73
C GLN A 405 18.67 18.64 -12.93
N ASN A 406 19.95 18.99 -12.93
CA ASN A 406 20.42 20.35 -13.21
C ASN A 406 20.44 20.69 -14.71
N ARG A 407 19.97 19.79 -15.59
CA ARG A 407 19.99 19.90 -17.06
C ARG A 407 21.38 20.21 -17.63
N SER A 408 22.44 19.82 -16.93
CA SER A 408 23.82 19.95 -17.40
C SER A 408 24.13 18.99 -18.54
N ILE A 409 23.31 17.96 -18.71
CA ILE A 409 23.47 16.86 -19.66
C ILE A 409 22.09 16.48 -20.23
N ASP A 410 22.04 16.15 -21.52
CA ASP A 410 20.81 15.70 -22.21
C ASP A 410 20.50 14.21 -21.96
N SER A 411 19.24 13.79 -22.18
CA SER A 411 18.74 12.43 -21.92
C SER A 411 19.57 11.33 -22.59
N ALA A 412 20.12 11.57 -23.79
CA ALA A 412 20.98 10.60 -24.45
C ALA A 412 22.36 10.44 -23.77
N GLN A 413 22.93 11.55 -23.29
CA GLN A 413 24.26 11.56 -22.70
C GLN A 413 24.24 11.02 -21.25
N ILE A 414 23.16 11.24 -20.50
CA ILE A 414 23.00 10.60 -19.18
C ILE A 414 22.80 9.09 -19.31
N ILE A 415 22.07 8.61 -20.34
CA ILE A 415 21.93 7.17 -20.59
C ILE A 415 23.32 6.54 -20.85
N ALA A 416 24.19 7.23 -21.60
CA ALA A 416 25.56 6.78 -21.79
C ALA A 416 26.36 6.72 -20.47
N GLU A 417 26.29 7.76 -19.62
CA GLU A 417 26.94 7.74 -18.30
C GLU A 417 26.42 6.58 -17.41
N LEU A 418 25.11 6.31 -17.43
CA LEU A 418 24.52 5.19 -16.68
C LEU A 418 24.94 3.82 -17.23
N ILE A 419 25.13 3.70 -18.55
CA ILE A 419 25.64 2.47 -19.18
C ILE A 419 27.10 2.25 -18.81
N ASP A 420 27.91 3.30 -18.75
CA ASP A 420 29.31 3.17 -18.31
C ASP A 420 29.37 2.80 -16.82
N LEU A 421 28.48 3.36 -15.99
CA LEU A 421 28.32 2.91 -14.60
C LEU A 421 27.94 1.41 -14.52
N ALA A 422 27.01 0.96 -15.36
CA ALA A 422 26.63 -0.45 -15.45
C ALA A 422 27.82 -1.36 -15.80
N LYS A 423 28.66 -0.94 -16.76
CA LYS A 423 29.89 -1.66 -17.14
C LYS A 423 30.88 -1.70 -15.99
N ASN A 424 31.07 -0.59 -15.27
CA ASN A 424 31.95 -0.54 -14.10
C ASN A 424 31.50 -1.49 -12.99
N ILE A 425 30.19 -1.52 -12.69
CA ILE A 425 29.60 -2.47 -11.74
C ILE A 425 29.91 -3.92 -12.17
N ARG A 426 29.72 -4.24 -13.45
CA ARG A 426 30.02 -5.57 -13.99
C ARG A 426 31.50 -5.94 -13.85
N THR A 427 32.42 -5.02 -14.14
CA THR A 427 33.86 -5.27 -13.98
C THR A 427 34.27 -5.50 -12.53
N ALA A 428 33.65 -4.78 -11.58
CA ALA A 428 33.88 -5.02 -10.15
C ALA A 428 33.36 -6.41 -9.73
N GLN A 429 32.26 -6.88 -10.34
CA GLN A 429 31.73 -8.21 -10.11
C GLN A 429 32.68 -9.31 -10.64
N THR A 430 33.08 -9.24 -11.91
CA THR A 430 33.96 -10.26 -12.51
C THR A 430 35.31 -10.34 -11.80
N ARG A 431 35.80 -9.22 -11.28
CA ARG A 431 37.01 -9.18 -10.45
C ARG A 431 36.91 -10.09 -9.22
N GLY A 432 35.75 -10.15 -8.56
CA GLY A 432 35.55 -11.07 -7.43
C GLY A 432 35.73 -12.53 -7.80
N GLU A 433 35.10 -12.90 -8.91
CA GLU A 433 35.14 -14.26 -9.46
C GLU A 433 36.57 -14.63 -9.92
N GLU A 434 37.25 -13.73 -10.62
CA GLU A 434 38.64 -13.91 -11.10
C GLU A 434 39.65 -14.05 -9.95
N LEU A 435 39.46 -13.32 -8.86
CA LEU A 435 40.33 -13.40 -7.69
C LEU A 435 40.03 -14.65 -6.82
N GLY A 436 38.94 -15.38 -7.11
CA GLY A 436 38.53 -16.58 -6.37
C GLY A 436 38.23 -16.29 -4.89
N LEU A 437 37.69 -15.10 -4.61
CA LEU A 437 37.32 -14.66 -3.26
C LEU A 437 35.81 -14.82 -3.06
N SER A 438 35.39 -15.15 -1.84
CA SER A 438 33.97 -15.10 -1.47
C SER A 438 33.46 -13.66 -1.39
N ASP A 439 32.14 -13.45 -1.41
CA ASP A 439 31.51 -12.12 -1.28
C ASP A 439 31.94 -11.38 0.01
N GLU A 440 32.31 -12.11 1.05
CA GLU A 440 32.82 -11.53 2.30
C GLU A 440 34.30 -11.14 2.18
N GLU A 441 35.11 -12.01 1.57
CA GLU A 441 36.53 -11.76 1.34
C GLU A 441 36.76 -10.59 0.39
N ILE A 442 35.97 -10.48 -0.68
CA ILE A 442 36.11 -9.37 -1.63
C ILE A 442 35.77 -8.03 -0.96
N ALA A 443 34.83 -8.01 -0.03
CA ALA A 443 34.48 -6.79 0.70
C ALA A 443 35.62 -6.31 1.60
N PHE A 444 36.34 -7.23 2.25
CA PHE A 444 37.57 -6.89 2.98
C PHE A 444 38.72 -6.53 2.06
N TYR A 445 38.85 -7.21 0.93
CA TYR A 445 39.85 -6.88 -0.09
C TYR A 445 39.68 -5.45 -0.59
N ASP A 446 38.47 -5.06 -0.97
CA ASP A 446 38.17 -3.71 -1.44
C ASP A 446 38.42 -2.66 -0.33
N ALA A 447 38.21 -3.02 0.95
CA ALA A 447 38.57 -2.17 2.09
C ALA A 447 40.05 -1.94 2.30
N LEU A 448 40.87 -2.90 1.91
CA LEU A 448 42.32 -2.78 1.96
C LEU A 448 42.87 -2.09 0.71
N ALA A 449 42.21 -2.31 -0.43
CA ALA A 449 42.62 -1.85 -1.75
C ALA A 449 42.15 -0.41 -2.08
N ASP A 450 41.25 0.18 -1.29
CA ASP A 450 40.89 1.61 -1.37
C ASP A 450 42.10 2.54 -1.17
N ASN A 451 43.20 2.03 -0.59
CA ASN A 451 44.47 2.72 -0.54
C ASN A 451 45.32 2.40 -1.77
N ASP A 452 45.47 3.36 -2.69
CA ASP A 452 46.28 3.23 -3.90
C ASP A 452 47.71 2.71 -3.60
N SER A 453 48.34 3.22 -2.53
CA SER A 453 49.68 2.81 -2.11
C SER A 453 49.74 1.36 -1.63
N ALA A 454 48.65 0.81 -1.09
CA ALA A 454 48.60 -0.59 -0.68
C ALA A 454 48.55 -1.54 -1.88
N ARG A 455 47.83 -1.16 -2.95
CA ARG A 455 47.75 -1.96 -4.17
C ARG A 455 49.09 -1.98 -4.91
N ASP A 456 49.74 -0.84 -5.02
CA ASP A 456 51.01 -0.69 -5.73
C ASP A 456 52.18 -1.37 -5.01
N ILE A 457 52.18 -1.39 -3.67
CA ILE A 457 53.30 -1.91 -2.87
C ILE A 457 53.17 -3.41 -2.57
N LEU A 458 51.95 -3.89 -2.27
CA LEU A 458 51.73 -5.27 -1.83
C LEU A 458 51.31 -6.21 -2.97
N GLY A 459 50.68 -5.67 -4.01
CA GLY A 459 50.05 -6.45 -5.07
C GLY A 459 48.81 -7.23 -4.62
N ASP A 460 48.01 -7.64 -5.61
CA ASP A 460 46.69 -8.26 -5.38
C ASP A 460 46.80 -9.60 -4.60
N ASP A 461 47.89 -10.37 -4.75
CA ASP A 461 48.05 -11.67 -4.08
C ASP A 461 48.29 -11.59 -2.57
N VAL A 462 48.95 -10.54 -2.09
CA VAL A 462 49.14 -10.32 -0.65
C VAL A 462 47.84 -9.78 -0.04
N LEU A 463 47.17 -8.86 -0.73
CA LEU A 463 45.87 -8.33 -0.31
C LEU A 463 44.80 -9.42 -0.20
N LYS A 464 44.76 -10.39 -1.15
CA LYS A 464 43.89 -11.59 -1.05
C LYS A 464 44.14 -12.37 0.24
N LYS A 465 45.40 -12.62 0.59
CA LYS A 465 45.76 -13.38 1.80
C LYS A 465 45.36 -12.63 3.06
N ILE A 466 45.57 -11.31 3.09
CA ILE A 466 45.14 -10.46 4.20
C ILE A 466 43.61 -10.50 4.32
N ALA A 467 42.87 -10.38 3.21
CA ALA A 467 41.41 -10.40 3.20
C ALA A 467 40.83 -11.72 3.72
N ARG A 468 41.41 -12.87 3.33
CA ARG A 468 41.04 -14.20 3.85
C ARG A 468 41.34 -14.36 5.35
N GLU A 469 42.54 -14.00 5.79
CA GLU A 469 42.90 -14.11 7.22
C GLU A 469 42.08 -13.12 8.09
N LEU A 470 41.69 -11.97 7.53
CA LEU A 470 40.79 -11.02 8.20
C LEU A 470 39.36 -11.54 8.28
N SER A 471 38.80 -12.08 7.20
CA SER A 471 37.41 -12.57 7.20
C SER A 471 37.23 -13.70 8.23
N GLU A 472 38.16 -14.65 8.28
CA GLU A 472 38.16 -15.74 9.27
C GLU A 472 38.24 -15.22 10.71
N LYS A 473 39.23 -14.39 11.02
CA LYS A 473 39.45 -13.89 12.39
C LYS A 473 38.36 -12.95 12.87
N VAL A 474 37.78 -12.16 11.97
CA VAL A 474 36.66 -11.29 12.31
C VAL A 474 35.42 -12.14 12.56
N ARG A 475 35.17 -13.19 11.77
CA ARG A 475 34.04 -14.12 12.00
C ARG A 475 34.12 -14.82 13.36
N GLU A 476 35.28 -15.36 13.72
CA GLU A 476 35.48 -16.02 15.03
C GLU A 476 35.19 -15.08 16.22
N LYS A 477 35.54 -13.80 16.09
CA LYS A 477 35.39 -12.81 17.17
C LYS A 477 34.05 -12.06 17.16
N ALA A 478 33.35 -12.03 16.04
CA ALA A 478 32.12 -11.25 15.86
C ALA A 478 30.82 -12.00 16.24
N SER A 479 30.91 -13.26 16.66
CA SER A 479 29.77 -14.15 16.99
C SER A 479 28.86 -13.65 18.12
N ILE A 480 29.25 -12.63 18.90
CA ILE A 480 28.41 -12.07 19.99
C ILE A 480 28.40 -10.55 19.92
N ASP A 481 27.27 -9.98 19.49
CA ASP A 481 26.77 -8.61 19.65
C ASP A 481 27.82 -7.52 20.02
N TRP A 482 28.90 -7.48 19.24
CA TRP A 482 30.10 -6.71 19.57
C TRP A 482 29.95 -5.22 19.30
N LYS A 483 28.90 -4.83 18.55
CA LYS A 483 28.55 -3.43 18.26
C LYS A 483 28.34 -2.59 19.52
N LEU A 484 27.87 -3.20 20.62
CA LEU A 484 27.61 -2.52 21.89
C LEU A 484 28.79 -2.59 22.87
N ARG A 485 29.86 -3.35 22.55
CA ARG A 485 30.99 -3.59 23.46
C ARG A 485 32.26 -2.93 22.95
N GLU A 486 32.57 -1.77 23.53
CA GLU A 486 33.74 -0.97 23.18
C GLU A 486 35.07 -1.72 23.39
N SER A 487 35.12 -2.65 24.36
CA SER A 487 36.26 -3.54 24.59
C SER A 487 36.55 -4.48 23.40
N VAL A 488 35.52 -5.11 22.83
CA VAL A 488 35.67 -6.04 21.70
C VAL A 488 36.09 -5.28 20.43
N ARG A 489 35.54 -4.08 20.23
CA ARG A 489 35.95 -3.18 19.13
C ARG A 489 37.41 -2.76 19.24
N ALA A 490 37.89 -2.45 20.45
CA ALA A 490 39.30 -2.14 20.70
C ALA A 490 40.22 -3.35 20.43
N GLU A 491 39.79 -4.56 20.82
CA GLU A 491 40.53 -5.79 20.52
C GLU A 491 40.61 -6.09 19.01
N LEU A 492 39.51 -5.92 18.28
CA LEU A 492 39.47 -6.07 16.83
C LEU A 492 40.39 -5.06 16.15
N ARG A 493 40.39 -3.79 16.58
CA ARG A 493 41.35 -2.75 16.12
C ARG A 493 42.79 -3.19 16.27
N VAL A 494 43.16 -3.70 17.45
CA VAL A 494 44.53 -4.13 17.72
C VAL A 494 44.89 -5.35 16.86
N MET A 495 43.95 -6.28 16.66
CA MET A 495 44.14 -7.45 15.82
C MET A 495 44.37 -7.06 14.35
N ILE A 496 43.51 -6.20 13.79
CA ILE A 496 43.64 -5.71 12.41
C ILE A 496 44.98 -5.00 12.22
N LYS A 497 45.37 -4.09 13.13
CA LYS A 497 46.67 -3.41 13.06
C LYS A 497 47.87 -4.37 13.09
N ARG A 498 47.81 -5.42 13.91
CA ARG A 498 48.87 -6.45 13.96
C ARG A 498 48.94 -7.23 12.65
N LEU A 499 47.79 -7.56 12.06
CA LEU A 499 47.70 -8.30 10.81
C LEU A 499 48.22 -7.47 9.64
N LEU A 500 47.80 -6.21 9.53
CA LEU A 500 48.34 -5.27 8.53
C LEU A 500 49.86 -5.12 8.64
N LYS A 501 50.39 -5.01 9.87
CA LYS A 501 51.84 -4.93 10.10
C LYS A 501 52.59 -6.21 9.71
N LYS A 502 52.01 -7.39 9.97
CA LYS A 502 52.59 -8.71 9.62
C LYS A 502 52.81 -8.84 8.12
N TYR A 503 51.89 -8.31 7.30
CA TYR A 503 51.96 -8.38 5.85
C TYR A 503 52.64 -7.17 5.19
N GLY A 504 53.21 -6.26 5.98
CA GLY A 504 53.95 -5.11 5.44
C GLY A 504 53.06 -4.00 4.87
N TYR A 505 51.82 -3.86 5.36
CA TYR A 505 50.92 -2.81 4.89
C TYR A 505 51.50 -1.41 5.11
N PRO A 506 51.41 -0.50 4.12
CA PRO A 506 51.97 0.84 4.21
C PRO A 506 51.52 1.63 5.47
N PRO A 507 52.46 2.20 6.24
CA PRO A 507 52.15 2.89 7.50
C PRO A 507 51.44 4.24 7.32
N ASP A 508 51.51 4.82 6.13
CA ASP A 508 50.93 6.11 5.74
C ASP A 508 49.41 6.20 5.96
N LYS A 509 48.66 5.13 5.63
CA LYS A 509 47.19 5.09 5.80
C LYS A 509 46.68 3.86 6.56
N THR A 510 47.54 3.20 7.34
CA THR A 510 47.13 2.03 8.17
C THR A 510 45.95 2.35 9.08
N ALA A 511 45.87 3.57 9.63
CA ALA A 511 44.75 3.98 10.48
C ALA A 511 43.42 4.00 9.73
N MET A 512 43.41 4.59 8.53
CA MET A 512 42.22 4.67 7.67
C MET A 512 41.76 3.28 7.20
N ALA A 513 42.71 2.43 6.77
CA ALA A 513 42.40 1.05 6.40
C ALA A 513 41.85 0.23 7.58
N THR A 514 42.36 0.46 8.80
CA THR A 514 41.84 -0.21 10.00
C THR A 514 40.39 0.17 10.26
N ASP A 515 40.04 1.45 10.15
CA ASP A 515 38.67 1.92 10.37
C ASP A 515 37.72 1.45 9.26
N LEU A 516 38.14 1.46 7.99
CA LEU A 516 37.36 0.91 6.87
C LEU A 516 37.08 -0.59 7.04
N VAL A 517 38.08 -1.38 7.43
CA VAL A 517 37.92 -2.82 7.70
C VAL A 517 36.97 -3.08 8.88
N LEU A 518 36.98 -2.23 9.92
CA LEU A 518 36.03 -2.34 11.02
C LEU A 518 34.60 -2.00 10.60
N GLU A 519 34.42 -0.91 9.86
CA GLU A 519 33.12 -0.55 9.32
C GLU A 519 32.56 -1.66 8.40
N GLN A 520 33.44 -2.31 7.64
CA GLN A 520 33.09 -3.46 6.81
C GLN A 520 32.70 -4.67 7.67
N ALA A 521 33.44 -4.95 8.74
CA ALA A 521 33.10 -5.99 9.71
C ALA A 521 31.73 -5.76 10.38
N GLU A 522 31.36 -4.50 10.67
CA GLU A 522 30.06 -4.15 11.25
C GLU A 522 28.89 -4.53 10.32
N VAL A 523 29.06 -4.32 9.00
CA VAL A 523 28.06 -4.71 7.99
C VAL A 523 27.88 -6.23 7.96
N LEU A 524 28.98 -6.98 7.88
CA LEU A 524 28.96 -8.45 7.82
C LEU A 524 28.40 -9.09 9.10
N SER A 525 28.70 -8.54 10.27
CA SER A 525 28.23 -9.08 11.55
C SER A 525 26.71 -9.16 11.67
N SER A 526 25.98 -8.24 11.04
CA SER A 526 24.51 -8.24 11.03
C SER A 526 23.94 -9.44 10.28
N LYS A 527 24.66 -9.95 9.27
CA LYS A 527 24.27 -11.15 8.53
C LYS A 527 24.60 -12.41 9.33
N TRP A 528 25.78 -12.48 9.95
CA TRP A 528 26.14 -13.64 10.76
C TRP A 528 25.17 -13.86 11.92
N THR A 529 24.65 -12.79 12.53
CA THR A 529 23.58 -12.89 13.54
C THR A 529 22.24 -13.34 12.96
N GLU A 530 21.89 -12.98 11.72
CA GLU A 530 20.68 -13.46 11.04
C GLU A 530 20.81 -14.96 10.67
N ASP A 531 21.98 -15.40 10.20
CA ASP A 531 22.25 -16.81 9.86
C ASP A 531 22.30 -17.70 11.12
N ASP A 532 22.77 -17.18 12.26
CA ASP A 532 22.76 -17.88 13.56
C ASP A 532 21.34 -17.99 14.16
N GLU A 533 20.43 -17.04 13.90
CA GLU A 533 19.01 -17.13 14.31
C GLU A 533 18.19 -18.12 13.46
N ILE A 534 18.62 -18.39 12.22
CA ILE A 534 17.94 -19.33 11.31
C ILE A 534 18.27 -20.81 11.63
N ASN A 535 19.25 -21.08 12.51
CA ASN A 535 19.66 -22.44 12.85
C ASN A 535 19.61 -22.77 14.35
N PRO A 536 18.42 -23.10 14.91
CA PRO A 536 18.33 -23.64 16.26
C PRO A 536 18.75 -25.12 16.37
N TYR A 537 19.22 -25.77 15.30
CA TYR A 537 19.57 -27.20 15.31
C TYR A 537 20.75 -27.55 14.39
N THR A 538 21.96 -27.02 14.62
CA THR A 538 23.20 -27.77 14.40
C THR A 538 24.40 -27.08 15.06
N SER A 539 24.55 -27.19 16.39
CA SER A 539 25.88 -27.31 16.99
C SER A 539 25.83 -27.92 18.39
N SER A 540 26.41 -29.12 18.49
CA SER A 540 27.01 -29.72 19.70
C SER A 540 26.13 -30.01 20.92
N THR A 541 25.21 -30.98 20.80
CA THR A 541 24.80 -31.83 21.94
C THR A 541 24.58 -33.32 21.60
N GLU A 542 24.98 -33.78 20.41
CA GLU A 542 24.82 -35.21 20.04
C GLU A 542 26.04 -36.10 20.37
N SER A 543 27.22 -35.53 20.65
CA SER A 543 28.39 -36.31 21.08
C SER A 543 28.44 -36.58 22.60
N ALA A 544 27.55 -35.98 23.40
CA ALA A 544 27.48 -36.19 24.86
C ALA A 544 26.38 -37.17 25.30
N ASN A 545 25.37 -37.44 24.46
CA ASN A 545 24.23 -38.29 24.84
C ASN A 545 24.39 -39.78 24.49
N TRP A 546 25.37 -40.16 23.67
CA TRP A 546 25.64 -41.58 23.40
C TRP A 546 26.33 -42.28 24.59
N ALA A 547 27.17 -41.57 25.34
CA ALA A 547 27.91 -42.12 26.49
C ALA A 547 27.08 -42.24 27.79
N VAL A 548 25.89 -41.65 27.83
CA VAL A 548 25.00 -41.68 29.02
C VAL A 548 23.87 -42.71 28.86
N ALA A 549 23.53 -43.10 27.62
CA ALA A 549 22.55 -44.14 27.34
C ALA A 549 23.10 -45.56 27.62
N GLU A 550 24.36 -45.84 27.30
CA GLU A 550 24.98 -47.17 27.51
C GLU A 550 25.23 -47.52 29.00
N LYS A 551 25.22 -46.54 29.90
CA LYS A 551 25.36 -46.77 31.35
C LYS A 551 24.04 -47.00 32.09
N LYS A 552 22.89 -46.69 31.48
CA LYS A 552 21.58 -46.91 32.11
C LYS A 552 20.96 -48.27 31.79
N GLU A 553 21.37 -48.94 30.72
CA GLU A 553 20.90 -50.31 30.41
C GLU A 553 21.53 -51.42 31.27
N LYS A 554 22.66 -51.16 31.95
CA LYS A 554 23.28 -52.17 32.84
C LYS A 554 22.75 -52.20 34.28
N TYR A 555 21.81 -51.34 34.65
CA TYR A 555 21.28 -51.28 36.02
C TYR A 555 19.77 -51.57 36.14
N SER A 556 19.08 -51.91 35.05
CA SER A 556 17.64 -52.25 35.07
C SER A 556 17.32 -53.75 35.19
N ASP A 557 18.29 -54.66 35.04
CA ASP A 557 18.06 -56.12 35.12
C ASP A 557 18.24 -56.73 36.53
N LYS A 558 18.18 -55.90 37.58
CA LYS A 558 18.09 -56.37 38.97
C LYS A 558 17.06 -55.58 39.76
N LYS A 559 15.78 -55.76 39.42
CA LYS A 559 14.64 -55.88 40.35
C LYS A 559 13.33 -55.87 39.57
N GLN A 560 12.68 -57.05 39.58
CA GLN A 560 11.26 -57.34 39.35
C GLN A 560 10.67 -57.02 37.99
#